data_AF-A0A2V6EU27-F1
#
_entry.id   AF-A0A2V6EU27-F1
#
_cell.length_a   1.000
_cell.length_b   1.000
_cell.length_c   1.000
_cell.angle_alpha   90.00
_cell.angle_beta   90.00
_cell.angle_gamma   90.00
#
_symmetry.space_group_name_H-M   'P 1'
#
loop_
_entity.id
_entity.type
_entity.pdbx_description
1 polymer ?
#
loop_
_entity_poly.entity_id
_entity_poly.type
_entity_poly.pdbx_seq_one_letter_code
_entity_poly.pdbx_strand_id
1 'polypeptide(L)'
;MLDEVKRRMNAPDSPIQKIARINEASSHFEDMIRELLNSTPGLSCDFPRTAQEHVMRSGYPDLRIVDLMSKRVFYLDPKLYAVGSRDSSFRTFYFEPKIATNKVRDDAVHFIVGFEHEPREKNGRWNFTRWDLVDLAQFKVKLKAEFQSSNHDLYRPEAIVATSAK
;
A
#
# COMPACT_ATOMS: atom_id res chain seq x y z
N MET A 1 15.53 -4.89 -9.42
CA MET A 1 14.25 -4.18 -9.59
C MET A 1 13.98 -3.22 -8.44
N LEU A 2 13.94 -3.65 -7.17
CA LEU A 2 13.64 -2.75 -6.04
C LEU A 2 14.70 -1.66 -5.83
N ASP A 3 15.98 -1.93 -6.10
CA ASP A 3 17.02 -0.90 -6.12
C ASP A 3 16.76 0.17 -7.18
N GLU A 4 16.23 -0.23 -8.33
CA GLU A 4 15.87 0.69 -9.43
C GLU A 4 14.66 1.55 -9.04
N VAL A 5 13.66 0.98 -8.35
CA VAL A 5 12.55 1.76 -7.75
C VAL A 5 13.11 2.81 -6.80
N LYS A 6 13.95 2.41 -5.84
CA LYS A 6 14.57 3.34 -4.87
C LYS A 6 15.36 4.44 -5.58
N ARG A 7 16.18 4.07 -6.55
CA ARG A 7 16.99 5.00 -7.35
C ARG A 7 16.12 6.03 -8.08
N ARG A 8 15.07 5.60 -8.76
CA ARG A 8 14.14 6.48 -9.47
C ARG A 8 13.33 7.37 -8.52
N MET A 9 12.89 6.86 -7.37
CA MET A 9 12.17 7.66 -6.38
C MET A 9 13.04 8.75 -5.76
N ASN A 10 14.34 8.50 -5.60
CA ASN A 10 15.32 9.49 -5.16
C ASN A 10 15.76 10.48 -6.25
N ALA A 11 15.39 10.26 -7.51
CA ALA A 11 15.81 11.13 -8.60
C ALA A 11 15.25 12.56 -8.40
N PRO A 12 16.02 13.63 -8.69
CA PRO A 12 15.57 15.01 -8.46
C PRO A 12 14.31 15.40 -9.23
N ASP A 13 14.10 14.78 -10.39
CA ASP A 13 12.97 14.96 -11.29
C ASP A 13 11.77 14.06 -10.96
N SER A 14 11.92 13.15 -9.99
CA SER A 14 10.83 12.27 -9.56
C SER A 14 9.63 13.07 -9.07
N PRO A 15 8.39 12.74 -9.50
CA PRO A 15 7.17 13.42 -9.05
C PRO A 15 7.03 13.48 -7.53
N ILE A 16 7.54 12.46 -6.83
CA ILE A 16 7.50 12.35 -5.38
C ILE A 16 8.16 13.53 -4.68
N GLN A 17 9.18 14.16 -5.29
CA GLN A 17 9.91 15.27 -4.69
C GLN A 17 9.02 16.51 -4.47
N LYS A 18 7.90 16.60 -5.22
CA LYS A 18 6.90 17.67 -5.10
C LYS A 18 5.80 17.36 -4.08
N ILE A 19 5.72 16.14 -3.57
CA ILE A 19 4.66 15.69 -2.66
C ILE A 19 5.00 16.09 -1.24
N ALA A 20 4.16 16.90 -0.59
CA ALA A 20 4.44 17.41 0.76
C ALA A 20 4.36 16.33 1.84
N ARG A 21 3.37 15.43 1.77
CA ARG A 21 3.12 14.40 2.78
C ARG A 21 3.47 13.02 2.27
N ILE A 22 4.28 12.26 3.03
CA ILE A 22 4.77 10.95 2.58
C ILE A 22 3.65 9.95 2.26
N ASN A 23 2.51 10.04 2.93
CA ASN A 23 1.37 9.15 2.70
C ASN A 23 0.73 9.33 1.30
N GLU A 24 0.97 10.45 0.62
CA GLU A 24 0.52 10.69 -0.75
C GLU A 24 1.49 10.10 -1.79
N ALA A 25 2.67 9.62 -1.36
CA ALA A 25 3.69 9.10 -2.25
C ALA A 25 3.54 7.60 -2.60
N SER A 26 2.77 6.84 -1.84
CA SER A 26 2.68 5.37 -1.98
C SER A 26 2.25 4.93 -3.38
N SER A 27 1.31 5.64 -4.00
CA SER A 27 0.83 5.34 -5.34
C SER A 27 1.93 5.41 -6.42
N HIS A 28 2.93 6.27 -6.23
CA HIS A 28 4.07 6.37 -7.15
C HIS A 28 4.98 5.14 -7.05
N PHE A 29 5.15 4.57 -5.85
CA PHE A 29 5.87 3.32 -5.67
C PHE A 29 5.12 2.15 -6.31
N GLU A 30 3.79 2.08 -6.10
CA GLU A 30 2.94 1.06 -6.73
C GLU A 30 3.07 1.10 -8.27
N ASP A 31 2.94 2.29 -8.86
CA ASP A 31 3.02 2.46 -10.31
C ASP A 31 4.42 2.12 -10.86
N MET A 32 5.49 2.53 -10.18
CA MET A 32 6.87 2.24 -10.60
C MET A 32 7.20 0.74 -10.51
N ILE A 33 6.79 0.09 -9.42
CA ILE A 33 7.00 -1.36 -9.25
C ILE A 33 6.24 -2.11 -10.34
N ARG A 34 5.00 -1.71 -10.62
CA ARG A 34 4.18 -2.29 -11.69
C ARG A 34 4.83 -2.12 -13.07
N GLU A 35 5.34 -0.93 -13.39
CA GLU A 35 6.04 -0.67 -14.66
C GLU A 35 7.26 -1.58 -14.83
N LEU A 36 8.12 -1.65 -13.80
CA LEU A 36 9.35 -2.43 -13.87
C LEU A 36 9.09 -3.94 -13.92
N LEU A 37 8.06 -4.41 -13.21
CA LEU A 37 7.66 -5.81 -13.25
C LEU A 37 7.07 -6.19 -14.61
N ASN A 38 6.22 -5.36 -15.22
CA ASN A 38 5.72 -5.62 -16.58
C ASN A 38 6.83 -5.52 -17.65
N SER A 39 7.92 -4.80 -17.36
CA SER A 39 9.10 -4.77 -18.23
C SER A 39 10.01 -5.99 -18.07
N THR A 40 9.75 -6.86 -17.08
CA THR A 40 10.54 -8.07 -16.83
C THR A 40 9.94 -9.25 -17.61
N PRO A 41 10.70 -9.89 -18.53
CA PRO A 41 10.19 -11.02 -19.29
C PRO A 41 9.68 -12.15 -18.40
N GLY A 42 8.53 -12.70 -18.74
CA GLY A 42 7.90 -13.80 -17.99
C GLY A 42 7.06 -13.37 -16.80
N LEU A 43 6.97 -12.08 -16.48
CA LEU A 43 6.10 -11.56 -15.44
C LEU A 43 5.00 -10.66 -16.01
N SER A 44 3.86 -10.64 -15.33
CA SER A 44 2.83 -9.61 -15.48
C SER A 44 2.49 -9.05 -14.10
N CYS A 45 2.26 -7.74 -14.01
CA CYS A 45 1.86 -7.09 -12.78
C CYS A 45 0.71 -6.12 -13.04
N ASP A 46 -0.36 -6.20 -12.27
CA ASP A 46 -1.45 -5.23 -12.35
C ASP A 46 -2.07 -4.98 -10.98
N PHE A 47 -2.98 -4.01 -10.89
CA PHE A 47 -3.82 -3.84 -9.72
C PHE A 47 -4.79 -5.03 -9.59
N PRO A 48 -4.97 -5.59 -8.38
CA PRO A 48 -5.88 -6.70 -8.19
C PRO A 48 -7.34 -6.27 -8.43
N ARG A 49 -8.14 -7.22 -8.91
CA ARG A 49 -9.55 -7.03 -9.21
C ARG A 49 -10.42 -7.56 -8.08
N THR A 50 -11.58 -6.93 -7.90
CA THR A 50 -12.60 -7.43 -6.98
C THR A 50 -13.31 -8.66 -7.55
N ALA A 51 -14.24 -9.24 -6.79
CA ALA A 51 -15.06 -10.34 -7.25
C ALA A 51 -15.92 -10.04 -8.48
N GLN A 52 -16.19 -8.76 -8.75
CA GLN A 52 -16.95 -8.28 -9.92
C GLN A 52 -16.01 -7.78 -11.02
N GLU A 53 -14.74 -8.17 -11.01
CA GLU A 53 -13.71 -7.81 -12.01
C GLU A 53 -13.38 -6.31 -12.09
N HIS A 54 -13.85 -5.53 -11.12
CA HIS A 54 -13.52 -4.11 -11.02
C HIS A 54 -12.10 -3.92 -10.49
N VAL A 55 -11.35 -3.00 -11.10
CA VAL A 55 -10.05 -2.57 -10.57
C VAL A 55 -10.28 -1.70 -9.34
N MET A 56 -9.62 -2.02 -8.24
CA MET A 56 -9.68 -1.23 -7.01
C MET A 56 -8.29 -1.04 -6.43
N ARG A 57 -7.82 0.21 -6.46
CA ARG A 57 -6.52 0.59 -5.88
C ARG A 57 -6.50 0.54 -4.35
N SER A 58 -7.60 0.92 -3.70
CA SER A 58 -7.65 0.96 -2.24
C SER A 58 -7.77 -0.44 -1.61
N GLY A 59 -7.22 -0.56 -0.41
CA GLY A 59 -7.26 -1.79 0.38
C GLY A 59 -6.21 -2.82 -0.04
N TYR A 60 -6.02 -3.83 0.78
CA TYR A 60 -5.03 -4.88 0.53
C TYR A 60 -5.53 -5.94 -0.48
N PRO A 61 -4.68 -6.46 -1.38
CA PRO A 61 -3.30 -6.05 -1.66
C PRO A 61 -3.23 -4.93 -2.72
N ASP A 62 -2.10 -4.23 -2.81
CA ASP A 62 -1.91 -3.15 -3.79
C ASP A 62 -1.61 -3.68 -5.20
N LEU A 63 -0.76 -4.71 -5.33
CA LEU A 63 -0.34 -5.27 -6.61
C LEU A 63 -0.54 -6.80 -6.67
N ARG A 64 -0.87 -7.29 -7.86
CA ARG A 64 -0.95 -8.71 -8.21
C ARG A 64 0.03 -9.03 -9.33
N ILE A 65 0.94 -9.95 -9.06
CA ILE A 65 2.00 -10.39 -9.96
C ILE A 65 1.71 -11.82 -10.39
N VAL A 66 1.92 -12.14 -11.66
CA VAL A 66 1.80 -13.48 -12.22
C VAL A 66 3.10 -13.85 -12.91
N ASP A 67 3.68 -14.98 -12.52
CA ASP A 67 4.66 -15.68 -13.35
C ASP A 67 3.90 -16.33 -14.52
N LEU A 68 4.19 -15.87 -15.73
CA LEU A 68 3.47 -16.27 -16.94
C LEU A 68 3.75 -17.73 -17.33
N MET A 69 4.88 -18.31 -16.90
CA MET A 69 5.23 -19.70 -17.16
C MET A 69 4.56 -20.62 -16.14
N SER A 70 4.81 -20.40 -14.85
CA SER A 70 4.29 -21.29 -13.80
C SER A 70 2.84 -21.02 -13.41
N LYS A 71 2.29 -19.87 -13.83
CA LYS A 71 0.99 -19.32 -13.42
C LYS A 71 0.88 -19.00 -11.93
N ARG A 72 2.00 -19.02 -11.20
CA ARG A 72 2.02 -18.68 -9.77
C ARG A 72 1.69 -17.21 -9.57
N VAL A 73 0.85 -16.95 -8.57
CA VAL A 73 0.41 -15.60 -8.20
C VAL A 73 1.17 -15.14 -6.96
N PHE A 74 1.54 -13.86 -6.98
CA PHE A 74 2.11 -13.17 -5.84
C PHE A 74 1.33 -11.88 -5.59
N TYR A 75 1.00 -11.59 -4.36
CA TYR A 75 0.51 -10.28 -3.96
C TYR A 75 1.65 -9.47 -3.35
N LEU A 76 1.77 -8.21 -3.74
CA LEU A 76 2.79 -7.30 -3.24
C LEU A 76 2.15 -6.01 -2.76
N ASP A 77 2.58 -5.57 -1.58
CA ASP A 77 2.05 -4.40 -0.90
C ASP A 77 3.21 -3.48 -0.48
N PRO A 78 3.44 -2.38 -1.21
CA PRO A 78 4.46 -1.41 -0.86
C PRO A 78 4.08 -0.62 0.40
N LYS A 79 5.08 -0.31 1.23
CA LYS A 79 4.94 0.52 2.42
C LYS A 79 6.11 1.48 2.56
N LEU A 80 5.82 2.70 2.99
CA LEU A 80 6.83 3.72 3.29
C LEU A 80 6.92 3.87 4.80
N TYR A 81 8.13 3.90 5.35
CA TYR A 81 8.35 4.04 6.78
C TYR A 81 9.53 4.98 7.06
N ALA A 82 9.51 5.65 8.20
CA ALA A 82 10.57 6.59 8.56
C ALA A 82 11.75 5.86 9.20
N VAL A 83 12.96 6.40 9.02
CA VAL A 83 14.14 5.96 9.78
C VAL A 83 13.81 5.90 11.28
N GLY A 84 14.19 4.79 11.92
CA GLY A 84 13.96 4.55 13.35
C GLY A 84 12.56 4.04 13.71
N SER A 85 11.64 3.90 12.74
CA SER A 85 10.28 3.37 13.02
C SER A 85 10.13 1.87 12.74
N ARG A 86 11.22 1.14 12.46
CA ARG A 86 11.18 -0.26 12.04
C ARG A 86 10.59 -1.18 13.11
N ASP A 87 10.90 -0.90 14.37
CA ASP A 87 10.41 -1.67 15.53
C ASP A 87 9.16 -1.05 16.16
N SER A 88 8.48 -0.16 15.43
CA SER A 88 7.26 0.48 15.92
C SER A 88 6.13 -0.53 16.11
N SER A 89 5.37 -0.39 17.20
CA SER A 89 4.16 -1.17 17.45
C SER A 89 2.92 -0.61 16.74
N PHE A 90 3.04 0.52 16.02
CA PHE A 90 1.93 1.04 15.24
C PHE A 90 1.55 0.07 14.12
N ARG A 91 0.25 -0.04 13.86
CA ARG A 91 -0.26 -0.94 12.83
C ARG A 91 0.13 -0.41 11.45
N THR A 92 0.93 -1.19 10.72
CA THR A 92 1.36 -0.89 9.34
C THR A 92 0.64 -1.74 8.31
N PHE A 93 0.25 -2.96 8.69
CA PHE A 93 -0.47 -3.91 7.84
C PHE A 93 -1.96 -3.97 8.23
N TYR A 94 -2.82 -3.92 7.22
CA TYR A 94 -4.27 -3.91 7.37
C TYR A 94 -4.88 -4.81 6.31
N PHE A 95 -5.64 -5.80 6.75
CA PHE A 95 -6.52 -6.56 5.87
C PHE A 95 -7.92 -6.56 6.46
N GLU A 96 -8.87 -6.06 5.67
CA GLU A 96 -10.28 -6.06 6.03
C GLU A 96 -11.01 -7.02 5.07
N PRO A 97 -11.46 -8.19 5.53
CA PRO A 97 -12.19 -9.11 4.68
C PRO A 97 -13.55 -8.52 4.31
N LYS A 98 -13.82 -8.34 3.01
CA LYS A 98 -15.09 -7.78 2.49
C LYS A 98 -15.70 -8.70 1.46
N ILE A 99 -16.96 -9.12 1.62
CA ILE A 99 -17.61 -10.00 0.64
C ILE A 99 -17.65 -9.36 -0.75
N ALA A 100 -18.09 -8.09 -0.83
CA ALA A 100 -18.28 -7.42 -2.11
C ALA A 100 -16.96 -7.02 -2.79
N THR A 101 -15.99 -6.51 -2.02
CA THR A 101 -14.80 -5.85 -2.57
C THR A 101 -13.49 -6.56 -2.22
N ASN A 102 -13.52 -7.84 -1.83
CA ASN A 102 -12.30 -8.60 -1.57
C ASN A 102 -11.44 -8.68 -2.84
N LYS A 103 -10.14 -8.40 -2.66
CA LYS A 103 -9.11 -8.46 -3.70
C LYS A 103 -8.20 -9.67 -3.59
N VAL A 104 -8.18 -10.35 -2.43
CA VAL A 104 -7.45 -11.62 -2.24
C VAL A 104 -8.32 -12.76 -2.74
N ARG A 105 -8.03 -13.23 -3.96
CA ARG A 105 -8.84 -14.21 -4.72
C ARG A 105 -8.04 -15.43 -5.21
N ASP A 106 -6.72 -15.37 -5.12
CA ASP A 106 -5.82 -16.41 -5.58
C ASP A 106 -5.17 -17.12 -4.38
N ASP A 107 -4.82 -18.40 -4.56
CA ASP A 107 -3.80 -19.05 -3.72
C ASP A 107 -2.43 -18.48 -4.13
N ALA A 108 -1.88 -17.61 -3.27
CA ALA A 108 -0.78 -16.74 -3.63
C ALA A 108 0.28 -16.65 -2.53
N VAL A 109 1.49 -16.29 -2.93
CA VAL A 109 2.52 -15.83 -1.99
C VAL A 109 2.29 -14.35 -1.71
N HIS A 110 2.37 -13.95 -0.45
CA HIS A 110 2.10 -12.59 -0.02
C HIS A 110 3.39 -11.91 0.43
N PHE A 111 3.71 -10.78 -0.20
CA PHE A 111 4.86 -9.96 0.13
C PHE A 111 4.46 -8.56 0.57
N ILE A 112 5.23 -8.02 1.51
CA ILE A 112 5.29 -6.57 1.76
C ILE A 112 6.68 -6.10 1.33
N VAL A 113 6.76 -4.95 0.67
CA VAL A 113 8.04 -4.25 0.48
C VAL A 113 8.03 -2.94 1.24
N GLY A 114 8.86 -2.83 2.26
CA GLY A 114 9.05 -1.59 3.01
C GLY A 114 10.18 -0.77 2.42
N PHE A 115 9.96 0.51 2.15
CA PHE A 115 10.99 1.49 1.80
C PHE A 115 11.16 2.48 2.95
N GLU A 116 12.38 2.57 3.50
CA GLU A 116 12.70 3.54 4.54
C GLU A 116 12.98 4.90 3.93
N HIS A 117 12.51 5.97 4.57
CA HIS A 117 12.84 7.34 4.21
C HIS A 117 13.37 8.14 5.41
N GLU A 118 14.26 9.07 5.13
CA GLU A 118 14.69 10.07 6.11
C GLU A 118 13.56 11.06 6.42
N PRO A 119 13.60 11.73 7.58
CA PRO A 119 12.76 12.89 7.85
C PRO A 119 13.00 13.97 6.79
N ARG A 120 11.92 14.54 6.26
CA ARG A 120 12.02 15.63 5.28
C ARG A 120 12.01 16.98 6.00
N GLU A 121 13.10 17.72 5.86
CA GLU A 121 13.15 19.12 6.27
C GLU A 121 12.21 19.99 5.42
N LYS A 122 11.85 21.18 5.92
CA LYS A 122 11.00 22.12 5.16
C LYS A 122 11.72 22.50 3.85
N ASN A 123 11.10 22.21 2.70
CA ASN A 123 11.67 22.33 1.35
C ASN A 123 12.81 21.34 1.02
N GLY A 124 13.06 20.35 1.88
CA GLY A 124 13.99 19.25 1.60
C GLY A 124 13.48 18.31 0.52
N ARG A 125 14.29 17.33 0.15
CA ARG A 125 13.93 16.24 -0.77
C ARG A 125 13.59 14.98 0.02
N TRP A 126 12.73 14.14 -0.53
CA TRP A 126 12.58 12.78 -0.01
C TRP A 126 13.83 11.99 -0.35
N ASN A 127 14.40 11.34 0.67
CA ASN A 127 15.54 10.45 0.53
C ASN A 127 15.17 9.07 1.09
N PHE A 128 15.13 8.07 0.21
CA PHE A 128 14.89 6.68 0.54
C PHE A 128 16.21 5.93 0.66
N THR A 129 16.47 5.34 1.83
CA THR A 129 17.78 4.80 2.22
C THR A 129 17.89 3.31 1.92
N ARG A 130 16.85 2.55 2.25
CA ARG A 130 16.81 1.08 2.20
C ARG A 130 15.45 0.56 1.75
N TRP A 131 15.42 -0.72 1.37
CA TRP A 131 14.19 -1.48 1.21
C TRP A 131 14.34 -2.86 1.88
N ASP A 132 13.23 -3.41 2.36
CA ASP A 132 13.15 -4.78 2.87
C ASP A 132 11.96 -5.48 2.21
N LEU A 133 12.18 -6.64 1.60
CA LEU A 133 11.11 -7.51 1.09
C LEU A 133 10.79 -8.57 2.15
N VAL A 134 9.53 -8.65 2.54
CA VAL A 134 9.05 -9.48 3.64
C VAL A 134 8.03 -10.48 3.13
N ASP A 135 8.33 -11.78 3.33
CA ASP A 135 7.38 -12.88 3.13
C ASP A 135 6.41 -12.97 4.31
N LEU A 136 5.11 -13.01 4.01
CA LEU A 136 4.06 -13.11 5.03
C LEU A 136 3.71 -14.55 5.43
N ALA A 137 4.34 -15.58 4.86
CA ALA A 137 4.04 -16.99 5.15
C ALA A 137 4.14 -17.36 6.65
N GLN A 138 4.99 -16.67 7.41
CA GLN A 138 5.16 -16.85 8.86
C GLN A 138 4.78 -15.59 9.66
N PHE A 139 4.18 -14.60 9.01
CA PHE A 139 3.82 -13.34 9.64
C PHE A 139 2.56 -13.51 10.52
N LYS A 140 2.75 -13.39 11.84
CA LYS A 140 1.66 -13.51 12.81
C LYS A 140 0.92 -12.18 12.95
N VAL A 141 -0.34 -12.16 12.53
CA VAL A 141 -1.23 -11.00 12.67
C VAL A 141 -2.02 -11.04 13.98
N LYS A 142 -2.48 -9.87 14.44
CA LYS A 142 -3.48 -9.74 15.50
C LYS A 142 -4.82 -9.37 14.88
N LEU A 143 -5.89 -10.08 15.25
CA LEU A 143 -7.25 -9.73 14.87
C LEU A 143 -7.77 -8.62 15.78
N LYS A 144 -8.32 -7.56 15.18
CA LYS A 144 -9.08 -6.52 15.88
C LYS A 144 -10.49 -6.47 15.30
N ALA A 145 -11.50 -6.84 16.09
CA ALA A 145 -12.90 -6.67 15.73
C ALA A 145 -13.39 -5.30 16.23
N GLU A 146 -13.80 -4.42 15.32
CA GLU A 146 -14.30 -3.08 15.66
C GLU A 146 -15.59 -2.75 14.88
N PHE A 147 -16.54 -2.09 15.54
CA PHE A 147 -17.67 -1.46 14.88
C PHE A 147 -17.23 -0.08 14.39
N GLN A 148 -17.49 0.24 13.13
CA GLN A 148 -17.15 1.53 12.52
C GLN A 148 -18.37 2.16 11.87
N SER A 149 -18.37 3.49 11.78
CA SER A 149 -19.42 4.30 11.17
C SER A 149 -18.80 5.52 10.49
N SER A 150 -19.47 6.06 9.46
CA SER A 150 -19.02 7.28 8.79
C SER A 150 -19.55 8.54 9.49
N ASN A 151 -18.97 9.72 9.19
CA ASN A 151 -19.55 11.00 9.61
C ASN A 151 -20.99 11.16 9.09
N HIS A 152 -21.27 10.68 7.88
CA HIS A 152 -22.60 10.74 7.30
C HIS A 152 -23.63 9.95 8.11
N ASP A 153 -23.23 8.80 8.66
CA ASP A 153 -24.10 7.98 9.50
C ASP A 153 -24.26 8.54 10.91
N LEU A 154 -23.21 9.15 11.47
CA LEU A 154 -23.22 9.72 12.81
C LEU A 154 -24.11 10.98 12.90
N TYR A 155 -24.06 11.85 11.90
CA TYR A 155 -24.73 13.16 11.93
C TYR A 155 -26.09 13.17 11.22
N ARG A 156 -26.80 12.03 11.23
CA ARG A 156 -28.19 11.98 10.73
C ARG A 156 -29.10 12.81 11.65
N PRO A 157 -30.06 13.58 11.12
CA PRO A 157 -30.91 14.45 11.93
C PRO A 157 -31.61 13.73 13.09
N GLU A 158 -32.00 12.47 12.89
CA GLU A 158 -32.70 11.65 13.89
C GLU A 158 -31.79 11.22 15.06
N ALA A 159 -30.47 11.23 14.88
CA ALA A 159 -29.49 10.86 15.90
C ALA A 159 -28.98 12.06 16.73
N ILE A 160 -29.22 13.29 16.25
CA ILE A 160 -28.71 14.51 16.89
C ILE A 160 -29.68 14.96 17.98
N VAL A 161 -29.23 14.90 19.24
CA VAL A 161 -30.04 15.30 20.40
C VAL A 161 -29.92 16.81 20.71
N ALA A 162 -28.80 17.44 20.35
CA ALA A 162 -28.58 18.87 20.50
C ALA A 162 -27.46 19.36 19.55
N THR A 163 -27.54 20.64 19.17
CA THR A 163 -26.54 21.31 18.33
C THR A 163 -26.26 22.70 18.91
N SER A 164 -24.99 23.13 18.96
CA SER A 164 -24.61 24.48 19.40
C SER A 164 -24.90 25.53 18.33
N ALA A 165 -24.80 26.82 18.69
CA ALA A 165 -24.67 27.88 17.69
C ALA A 165 -23.39 27.65 16.85
N LYS A 166 -23.40 28.16 15.62
CA LYS A 166 -22.22 28.20 14.75
C LYS A 166 -21.20 29.23 15.22
#